data_AF-A0A7J9XPR9-F1
#
_entry.id   AF-A0A7J9XPR9-F1
#
_cell.length_a   1.000
_cell.length_b   1.000
_cell.length_c   1.000
_cell.angle_alpha   90.00
_cell.angle_beta   90.00
_cell.angle_gamma   90.00
#
_symmetry.space_group_name_H-M   'P 1'
#
loop_
_entity.id
_entity.type
_entity.pdbx_description
1 polymer ?
#
loop_
_entity_poly.entity_id
_entity_poly.type
_entity_poly.pdbx_seq_one_letter_code
_entity_poly.pdbx_strand_id
1 'polypeptide(L)'
;MAATAPREPRRVRSARRRAAFHADRARRADNPSARLKAAADALLSAVAHSPDPTRPPADVAADIAEQAAWVVARAELTPASRELYEARLAQPGTARAWLGVALMCLRAAIEELPESGTERDRLFEHYITELTREAGRLRAER
;
A
#
# COMPACT_ATOMS: atom_id res chain seq x y z
N MET A 1 46.44 -12.84 -3.08
CA MET A 1 45.75 -11.59 -3.47
C MET A 1 44.27 -11.77 -3.17
N ALA A 2 43.74 -11.06 -2.16
CA ALA A 2 42.32 -11.16 -1.82
C ALA A 2 41.50 -10.40 -2.87
N ALA A 3 40.70 -11.13 -3.66
CA ALA A 3 39.76 -10.55 -4.59
C ALA A 3 38.70 -9.77 -3.78
N THR A 4 38.79 -8.45 -3.78
CA THR A 4 37.73 -7.59 -3.22
C THR A 4 36.46 -7.83 -4.03
N ALA A 5 35.43 -8.38 -3.39
CA ALA A 5 34.14 -8.59 -4.00
C ALA A 5 33.62 -7.29 -4.64
N PRO A 6 32.96 -7.36 -5.81
CA PRO A 6 32.43 -6.18 -6.48
C PRO A 6 31.48 -5.42 -5.57
N ARG A 7 31.65 -4.08 -5.51
CA ARG A 7 30.81 -3.21 -4.67
C ARG A 7 29.36 -3.27 -5.16
N GLU A 8 28.45 -3.54 -4.23
CA GLU A 8 27.00 -3.55 -4.48
C GLU A 8 26.56 -2.24 -5.17
N PRO A 9 25.80 -2.32 -6.30
CA PRO A 9 25.33 -1.15 -7.03
C PRO A 9 24.55 -0.18 -6.13
N ARG A 10 24.76 1.13 -6.34
CA ARG A 10 24.12 2.19 -5.53
C ARG A 10 22.59 2.05 -5.48
N ARG A 11 21.98 1.64 -6.60
CA ARG A 11 20.52 1.47 -6.74
C ARG A 11 20.00 0.35 -5.83
N VAL A 12 20.67 -0.80 -5.80
CA VAL A 12 20.33 -1.95 -4.95
C VAL A 12 20.44 -1.56 -3.48
N ARG A 13 21.55 -0.93 -3.08
CA ARG A 13 21.75 -0.46 -1.70
C ARG A 13 20.68 0.55 -1.26
N SER A 14 20.32 1.47 -2.15
CA SER A 14 19.29 2.49 -1.89
C SER A 14 17.90 1.85 -1.75
N ALA A 15 17.56 0.88 -2.60
CA ALA A 15 16.31 0.12 -2.50
C ALA A 15 16.24 -0.67 -1.17
N ARG A 16 17.33 -1.34 -0.78
CA ARG A 16 17.40 -2.06 0.51
C ARG A 16 17.23 -1.14 1.70
N ARG A 17 17.84 0.06 1.69
CA ARG A 17 17.66 1.05 2.77
C ARG A 17 16.22 1.53 2.87
N ARG A 18 15.54 1.81 1.75
CA ARG A 18 14.11 2.16 1.75
C ARG A 18 13.25 1.02 2.29
N ALA A 19 13.52 -0.21 1.85
CA ALA A 19 12.83 -1.40 2.33
C ALA A 19 12.94 -1.55 3.85
N ALA A 20 14.17 -1.45 4.39
CA ALA A 20 14.44 -1.52 5.81
C ALA A 20 13.74 -0.39 6.59
N PHE A 21 13.74 0.84 6.07
CA PHE A 21 13.05 1.97 6.69
C PHE A 21 11.55 1.71 6.86
N HIS A 22 10.87 1.25 5.81
CA HIS A 22 9.43 0.99 5.89
C HIS A 22 9.10 -0.22 6.77
N ALA A 23 9.91 -1.28 6.73
CA ALA A 23 9.74 -2.42 7.62
C ALA A 23 9.94 -2.05 9.08
N ASP A 24 10.95 -1.23 9.39
CA ASP A 24 11.17 -0.73 10.74
C ASP A 24 10.03 0.17 11.23
N ARG A 25 9.53 1.06 10.36
CA ARG A 25 8.35 1.90 10.64
C ARG A 25 7.12 1.06 10.94
N ALA A 26 6.87 -0.01 10.18
CA ALA A 26 5.74 -0.91 10.43
C ALA A 26 5.89 -1.65 11.77
N ARG A 27 7.09 -2.15 12.09
CA ARG A 27 7.35 -2.83 13.38
C ARG A 27 7.15 -1.93 14.59
N ARG A 28 7.44 -0.63 14.46
CA ARG A 28 7.30 0.37 15.54
C ARG A 28 5.90 0.99 15.66
N ALA A 29 4.97 0.63 14.78
CA ALA A 29 3.63 1.19 14.82
C ALA A 29 2.79 0.53 15.91
N ASP A 30 2.21 1.38 16.77
CA ASP A 30 1.51 0.96 18.00
C ASP A 30 0.10 0.41 17.76
N ASN A 31 -0.44 0.54 16.55
CA ASN A 31 -1.76 0.05 16.20
C ASN A 31 -1.83 -0.46 14.73
N PRO A 32 -2.84 -1.31 14.41
CA PRO A 32 -2.99 -1.89 13.08
C PRO A 32 -3.13 -0.86 11.94
N SER A 33 -3.86 0.25 12.14
CA SER A 33 -3.99 1.31 11.12
C SER A 33 -2.63 1.93 10.76
N ALA A 34 -1.80 2.22 11.77
CA ALA A 34 -0.46 2.76 11.55
C ALA A 34 0.47 1.76 10.84
N ARG A 35 0.32 0.45 11.10
CA ARG A 35 1.02 -0.61 10.35
C ARG A 35 0.56 -0.67 8.90
N LEU A 36 -0.75 -0.62 8.65
CA LEU A 36 -1.30 -0.58 7.30
C LEU A 36 -0.80 0.64 6.53
N LYS A 37 -0.79 1.82 7.16
CA LYS A 37 -0.22 3.02 6.56
C LYS A 37 1.26 2.83 6.19
N ALA A 38 2.06 2.23 7.08
CA ALA A 38 3.46 1.98 6.81
C ALA A 38 3.66 1.01 5.62
N ALA A 39 2.81 -0.03 5.50
CA ALA A 39 2.81 -0.95 4.36
C ALA A 39 2.39 -0.26 3.05
N ALA A 40 1.34 0.57 3.07
CA ALA A 40 0.92 1.38 1.93
C ALA A 40 2.01 2.37 1.46
N ASP A 41 2.67 3.06 2.41
CA ASP A 41 3.80 3.95 2.12
C ASP A 41 4.97 3.14 1.49
N ALA A 42 5.19 1.90 1.91
CA ALA A 42 6.21 1.01 1.37
C ALA A 42 5.94 0.62 -0.08
N LEU A 43 4.67 0.33 -0.42
CA LEU A 43 4.22 0.02 -1.76
C LEU A 43 4.32 1.24 -2.68
N LEU A 44 3.83 2.41 -2.25
CA LEU A 44 3.96 3.66 -3.01
C LEU A 44 5.43 4.01 -3.26
N SER A 45 6.31 3.80 -2.28
CA SER A 45 7.76 3.96 -2.41
C SER A 45 8.38 2.94 -3.39
N ALA A 46 7.86 1.71 -3.43
CA ALA A 46 8.28 0.70 -4.41
C ALA A 46 7.85 1.09 -5.83
N VAL A 47 6.60 1.50 -6.04
CA VAL A 47 6.14 2.00 -7.35
C VAL A 47 6.92 3.25 -7.77
N ALA A 48 7.15 4.19 -6.85
CA ALA A 48 7.87 5.44 -7.14
C ALA A 48 9.27 5.26 -7.72
N HIS A 49 9.91 4.13 -7.44
CA HIS A 49 11.29 3.87 -7.83
C HIS A 49 11.40 2.63 -8.73
N SER A 50 10.27 2.08 -9.23
CA SER A 50 10.30 1.02 -10.23
C SER A 50 10.90 1.55 -11.55
N PRO A 51 11.34 0.66 -12.46
CA PRO A 51 11.86 1.06 -13.76
C PRO A 51 10.84 1.86 -14.58
N ASP A 52 9.56 1.53 -14.45
CA ASP A 52 8.43 2.30 -14.96
C ASP A 52 7.53 2.77 -13.80
N PRO A 53 7.74 3.99 -13.27
CA PRO A 53 6.95 4.53 -12.17
C PRO A 53 5.56 5.02 -12.61
N THR A 54 5.29 5.02 -13.92
CA THR A 54 4.01 5.43 -14.51
C THR A 54 3.07 4.24 -14.76
N ARG A 55 3.63 3.03 -14.84
CA ARG A 55 2.91 1.74 -14.80
C ARG A 55 3.31 0.93 -13.56
N PRO A 56 2.71 1.16 -12.38
CA PRO A 56 2.41 -0.02 -11.55
C PRO A 56 1.67 -1.03 -12.44
N PRO A 57 1.82 -2.35 -12.25
CA PRO A 57 1.01 -3.32 -12.98
C PRO A 57 -0.45 -2.84 -12.86
N ALA A 58 -1.12 -2.57 -13.99
CA ALA A 58 -2.41 -1.86 -14.00
C ALA A 58 -3.44 -2.58 -13.11
N ASP A 59 -3.30 -3.89 -13.11
CA ASP A 59 -3.84 -4.93 -12.25
C ASP A 59 -3.75 -4.58 -10.76
N VAL A 60 -2.58 -4.19 -10.22
CA VAL A 60 -2.43 -3.87 -8.78
C VAL A 60 -3.25 -2.65 -8.35
N ALA A 61 -3.30 -1.60 -9.18
CA ALA A 61 -4.07 -0.40 -8.85
C ALA A 61 -5.58 -0.66 -8.95
N ALA A 62 -6.01 -1.44 -9.95
CA ALA A 62 -7.40 -1.85 -10.13
C ALA A 62 -7.88 -2.78 -8.99
N ASP A 63 -7.07 -3.79 -8.63
CA ASP A 63 -7.37 -4.73 -7.56
C ASP A 63 -7.57 -4.02 -6.22
N ILE A 64 -6.68 -3.08 -5.89
CA ILE A 64 -6.78 -2.30 -4.64
C ILE A 64 -7.99 -1.37 -4.68
N ALA A 65 -8.35 -0.82 -5.83
CA ALA A 65 -9.55 0.01 -5.97
C ALA A 65 -10.84 -0.82 -5.81
N GLU A 66 -10.89 -2.03 -6.38
CA GLU A 66 -12.00 -2.96 -6.21
C GLU A 66 -12.14 -3.39 -4.74
N GLN A 67 -11.03 -3.71 -4.08
CA GLN A 67 -10.99 -4.02 -2.65
C GLN A 67 -11.46 -2.84 -1.80
N ALA A 68 -11.03 -1.61 -2.11
CA ALA A 68 -11.50 -0.41 -1.43
C ALA A 68 -13.01 -0.22 -1.60
N ALA A 69 -13.54 -0.39 -2.81
CA ALA A 69 -14.97 -0.32 -3.08
C ALA A 69 -15.77 -1.39 -2.32
N TRP A 70 -15.24 -2.62 -2.24
CA TRP A 70 -15.84 -3.70 -1.46
C TRP A 70 -15.92 -3.36 0.04
N VAL A 71 -14.86 -2.81 0.63
CA VAL A 71 -14.88 -2.40 2.05
C VAL A 71 -15.85 -1.23 2.26
N VAL A 72 -15.85 -0.23 1.36
CA VAL A 72 -16.77 0.93 1.41
C VAL A 72 -18.23 0.49 1.39
N ALA A 73 -18.58 -0.54 0.61
CA ALA A 73 -19.94 -1.06 0.55
C ALA A 73 -20.41 -1.70 1.87
N ARG A 74 -19.46 -2.22 2.66
CA ARG A 74 -19.71 -2.91 3.95
C ARG A 74 -19.59 -1.99 5.15
N ALA A 75 -18.83 -0.90 5.03
CA ALA A 75 -18.74 0.12 6.05
C ALA A 75 -20.10 0.83 6.19
N GLU A 76 -20.52 1.07 7.43
CA GLU A 76 -21.76 1.79 7.77
C GLU A 76 -21.59 3.31 7.55
N LEU A 77 -21.11 3.68 6.36
CA LEU A 77 -20.82 5.06 6.00
C LEU A 77 -22.10 5.86 5.78
N THR A 78 -22.04 7.14 6.14
CA THR A 78 -23.07 8.09 5.71
C THR A 78 -23.12 8.16 4.17
N PRO A 79 -24.28 8.50 3.56
CA PRO A 79 -24.38 8.67 2.12
C PRO A 79 -23.35 9.65 1.53
N ALA A 80 -23.07 10.75 2.23
CA ALA A 80 -22.09 11.75 1.81
C ALA A 80 -20.65 11.20 1.81
N SER A 81 -20.28 10.44 2.84
CA SER A 81 -18.96 9.78 2.90
C SER A 81 -18.80 8.74 1.78
N ARG A 82 -19.85 7.97 1.51
CA ARG A 82 -19.86 6.99 0.42
C ARG A 82 -19.68 7.65 -0.95
N GLU A 83 -20.46 8.68 -1.24
CA GLU A 83 -20.36 9.43 -2.50
C GLU A 83 -18.96 10.02 -2.69
N LEU A 84 -18.35 10.56 -1.62
CA LEU A 84 -16.99 11.06 -1.65
C LEU A 84 -15.98 9.97 -2.01
N TYR A 85 -16.07 8.77 -1.42
CA TYR A 85 -15.15 7.66 -1.74
C TYR A 85 -15.32 7.18 -3.18
N GLU A 86 -16.57 7.00 -3.63
CA GLU A 86 -16.87 6.60 -5.01
C GLU A 86 -16.33 7.61 -6.02
N ALA A 87 -16.56 8.91 -5.79
CA ALA A 87 -16.04 9.98 -6.62
C ALA A 87 -14.51 10.02 -6.64
N ARG A 88 -13.84 9.70 -5.52
CA ARG A 88 -12.37 9.64 -5.43
C ARG A 88 -11.81 8.44 -6.18
N LEU A 89 -12.44 7.28 -6.08
CA LEU A 89 -12.01 6.06 -6.78
C LEU A 89 -12.23 6.16 -8.29
N ALA A 90 -13.23 6.93 -8.74
CA ALA A 90 -13.52 7.15 -10.15
C ALA A 90 -12.73 8.32 -10.81
N GLN A 91 -12.01 9.13 -10.03
CA GLN A 91 -11.30 10.30 -10.56
C GLN A 91 -10.20 9.91 -11.55
N PRO A 92 -10.01 10.58 -12.69
CA PRO A 92 -8.91 10.32 -13.61
C PRO A 92 -7.54 10.76 -13.04
N GLY A 93 -6.46 10.10 -13.44
CA GLY A 93 -5.13 10.39 -12.91
C GLY A 93 -4.04 9.43 -13.40
N THR A 94 -2.81 9.65 -12.93
CA THR A 94 -1.73 8.67 -13.14
C THR A 94 -1.97 7.44 -12.28
N ALA A 95 -1.52 6.27 -12.72
CA ALA A 95 -1.71 5.03 -11.98
C ALA A 95 -1.12 5.08 -10.55
N ARG A 96 -0.04 5.85 -10.33
CA ARG A 96 0.49 6.13 -8.99
C ARG A 96 -0.45 7.00 -8.14
N ALA A 97 -1.06 8.01 -8.73
CA ALA A 97 -2.04 8.85 -8.04
C ALA A 97 -3.29 8.02 -7.68
N TRP A 98 -3.78 7.19 -8.60
CA TRP A 98 -4.87 6.25 -8.37
C TRP A 98 -4.58 5.29 -7.22
N LEU A 99 -3.41 4.63 -7.26
CA LEU A 99 -3.00 3.75 -6.18
C LEU A 99 -2.97 4.46 -4.82
N GLY A 100 -2.44 5.69 -4.78
CA GLY A 100 -2.42 6.50 -3.56
C GLY A 100 -3.81 6.81 -3.02
N VAL A 101 -4.74 7.17 -3.89
CA VAL A 101 -6.14 7.42 -3.52
C VAL A 101 -6.82 6.14 -3.06
N ALA A 102 -6.68 5.03 -3.79
CA ALA A 102 -7.29 3.75 -3.44
C ALA A 102 -6.82 3.24 -2.06
N LEU A 103 -5.52 3.32 -1.78
CA LEU A 103 -4.95 2.94 -0.47
C LEU A 103 -5.47 3.83 0.68
N MET A 104 -5.65 5.14 0.43
CA MET A 104 -6.21 6.06 1.40
C MET A 104 -7.67 5.69 1.69
N CYS A 105 -8.47 5.45 0.65
CA CYS A 105 -9.87 5.06 0.78
C CYS A 105 -10.00 3.72 1.51
N LEU A 106 -9.17 2.73 1.17
CA LEU A 106 -9.15 1.43 1.84
C LEU A 106 -8.91 1.58 3.35
N ARG A 107 -7.86 2.30 3.75
CA ARG A 107 -7.55 2.49 5.18
C ARG A 107 -8.70 3.17 5.92
N ALA A 108 -9.24 4.25 5.36
CA ALA A 108 -10.30 5.00 5.99
C ALA A 108 -11.60 4.18 6.07
N ALA A 109 -11.94 3.43 5.02
CA ALA A 109 -13.12 2.56 5.03
C ALA A 109 -13.00 1.42 6.08
N ILE A 110 -11.80 0.86 6.29
CA ILE A 110 -11.57 -0.13 7.35
C ILE A 110 -11.75 0.50 8.74
N GLU A 111 -11.27 1.74 8.96
CA GLU A 111 -11.46 2.46 10.23
C GLU A 111 -12.93 2.68 10.57
N GLU A 112 -13.79 2.85 9.57
CA GLU A 112 -15.24 3.05 9.72
C GLU A 112 -16.03 1.75 9.92
N LEU A 113 -15.40 0.58 9.84
CA LEU A 113 -16.08 -0.68 10.15
C LEU A 113 -16.39 -0.77 11.65
N PRO A 114 -17.54 -1.34 12.06
CA PRO A 114 -17.87 -1.51 13.47
C PRO A 114 -16.79 -2.25 14.26
N GLU A 115 -16.54 -1.83 15.50
CA GLU A 115 -15.57 -2.48 16.41
C GLU A 115 -16.04 -3.85 16.91
N SER A 116 -17.32 -4.18 16.74
CA SER A 116 -17.90 -5.44 17.18
C SER A 116 -17.40 -6.61 16.34
N GLY A 117 -16.22 -7.11 16.69
CA GLY A 117 -15.78 -8.47 16.39
C GLY A 117 -14.61 -8.61 15.44
N THR A 118 -13.41 -8.12 15.77
CA THR A 118 -12.11 -8.48 15.13
C THR A 118 -11.97 -8.30 13.60
N GLU A 119 -13.02 -7.94 12.86
CA GLU A 119 -13.03 -7.86 11.40
C GLU A 119 -12.12 -6.73 10.91
N ARG A 120 -12.17 -5.58 11.59
CA ARG A 120 -11.28 -4.45 11.34
C ARG A 120 -9.80 -4.86 11.43
N ASP A 121 -9.41 -5.51 12.53
CA ASP A 121 -8.02 -5.96 12.74
C ASP A 121 -7.62 -7.05 11.74
N ARG A 122 -8.52 -7.98 11.42
CA ARG A 122 -8.28 -9.01 10.39
C ARG A 122 -8.04 -8.40 9.02
N LEU A 123 -8.81 -7.38 8.64
CA LEU A 123 -8.63 -6.67 7.38
C LEU A 123 -7.32 -5.87 7.39
N PHE A 124 -6.98 -5.21 8.49
CA PHE A 124 -5.67 -4.57 8.62
C PHE A 124 -4.53 -5.57 8.41
N GLU A 125 -4.51 -6.70 9.12
CA GLU A 125 -3.45 -7.70 9.00
C GLU A 125 -3.40 -8.35 7.61
N HIS A 126 -4.56 -8.62 7.02
CA HIS A 126 -4.66 -9.12 5.64
C HIS A 126 -4.00 -8.15 4.66
N TYR A 127 -4.39 -6.87 4.68
CA TYR A 127 -3.86 -5.89 3.74
C TYR A 127 -2.41 -5.49 4.04
N ILE A 128 -1.96 -5.51 5.30
CA ILE A 128 -0.52 -5.35 5.62
C ILE A 128 0.30 -6.42 4.89
N THR A 129 -0.16 -7.67 4.92
CA THR A 129 0.53 -8.81 4.28
C THR A 129 0.57 -8.64 2.76
N GLU A 130 -0.58 -8.39 2.14
CA GLU A 130 -0.70 -8.26 0.68
C GLU A 130 0.12 -7.07 0.14
N LEU A 131 0.01 -5.90 0.78
CA LEU A 131 0.74 -4.70 0.35
C LEU A 131 2.26 -4.87 0.52
N THR A 132 2.71 -5.54 1.59
CA THR A 132 4.12 -5.84 1.81
C THR A 132 4.64 -6.84 0.78
N ARG A 133 3.85 -7.87 0.45
CA ARG A 133 4.17 -8.86 -0.59
C ARG A 133 4.33 -8.17 -1.95
N GLU A 134 3.40 -7.30 -2.32
CA GLU A 134 3.44 -6.60 -3.61
C GLU A 134 4.60 -5.59 -3.68
N ALA A 135 4.86 -4.87 -2.59
CA ALA A 135 6.03 -4.00 -2.48
C ALA A 135 7.34 -4.81 -2.62
N GLY A 136 7.37 -6.06 -2.16
CA GLY A 136 8.47 -7.01 -2.32
C GLY A 136 8.68 -7.43 -3.78
N ARG A 137 7.60 -7.84 -4.46
CA ARG A 137 7.60 -8.19 -5.89
C ARG A 137 8.18 -7.07 -6.76
N LEU A 138 7.66 -5.85 -6.62
CA LEU A 138 8.11 -4.66 -7.37
C LEU A 138 9.57 -4.25 -7.08
N ARG A 139 10.14 -4.70 -5.96
CA ARG A 139 11.56 -4.50 -5.66
C ARG A 139 12.45 -5.57 -6.29
N ALA A 140 11.93 -6.79 -6.45
CA ALA A 140 12.65 -7.92 -7.05
C ALA A 140 12.73 -7.82 -8.58
N GLU A 141 11.80 -7.13 -9.22
CA GLU A 141 11.81 -6.81 -10.66
C GLU A 141 12.87 -5.75 -11.06
N ARG A 142 13.84 -5.45 -10.19
CA ARG A 142 14.87 -4.41 -10.37
C ARG A 142 16.28 -4.96 -10.34
#